data_AF-B0N329-F1
#
_entry.id   AF-B0N329-F1
#
_cell.length_a   1.000
_cell.length_b   1.000
_cell.length_c   1.000
_cell.angle_alpha   90.00
_cell.angle_beta   90.00
_cell.angle_gamma   90.00
#
_symmetry.space_group_name_H-M   'P 1'
#
loop_
_entity.id
_entity.type
_entity.pdbx_description
1 polymer ?
#
loop_
_entity_poly.entity_id
_entity_poly.type
_entity_poly.pdbx_seq_one_letter_code
_entity_poly.pdbx_strand_id
1 'polypeptide(L)'
;MSFPKNFLWGGATAANQCEGAWNEDGRGPALTDVTTGGSVKESRQVTYIDKDGKHCKIVTSEGQVQLPEGAHFACLDECLYPNHDGIDFYHHYKEDIKMFAEMGFKTFRMSISWSRLFPHGDEETPNQKGIEFYRSVFKELRKYNIEPLVTIWHFDTPLYLIEKYGGWSNRKLIKFFDHYARTVFTEFKGLVKYWLTFNEINNTIMGLGLFYEAKEEDYQRAYQHLHHQFVASAHAVKIGHEIDSENKIGCMICGITSYPATCDPKDVLANRHQWEKSIFYCGDVQCFGKYPTYAKRLWDEHNVKLDITEQDLIDLKEGTVDMYTFSYYMSSLITTHEIADAVGGNFTTGARNEYLQYSDWGWAFDPDGLQYYLEMIYDRYQRPLMVVENGLGAFDTVEEDGTIHDDYRIDYYRDHILAMDKAINNGVDLIAYTTWGCIDLVSAGTGEMRKRYGFIYVDKHDDGTGTMKRSPKDSFYWYQKVIQSNGQDLD
;
A
#
# COMPACT_ATOMS: atom_id res chain seq x y z
N MET A 1 24.10 -16.42 -6.46
CA MET A 1 22.78 -15.77 -6.52
C MET A 1 22.56 -15.37 -7.97
N SER A 2 21.36 -15.28 -8.51
CA SER A 2 21.20 -14.68 -9.87
C SER A 2 19.79 -14.16 -10.10
N PHE A 3 19.49 -13.04 -9.45
CA PHE A 3 18.40 -12.18 -9.91
C PHE A 3 18.50 -11.99 -11.44
N PRO A 4 17.38 -11.97 -12.18
CA PRO A 4 17.37 -11.71 -13.61
C PRO A 4 18.21 -10.48 -13.97
N LYS A 5 18.88 -10.49 -15.13
CA LYS A 5 19.73 -9.35 -15.54
C LYS A 5 19.00 -8.01 -15.59
N ASN A 6 17.70 -8.06 -15.85
CA ASN A 6 16.82 -6.90 -15.94
C ASN A 6 15.90 -6.78 -14.71
N PHE A 7 16.32 -7.33 -13.56
CA PHE A 7 15.54 -7.24 -12.34
C PHE A 7 15.36 -5.77 -11.91
N LEU A 8 14.12 -5.41 -11.62
CA LEU A 8 13.74 -4.03 -11.34
C LEU A 8 13.92 -3.75 -9.84
N TRP A 9 15.16 -3.49 -9.44
CA TRP A 9 15.47 -2.95 -8.11
C TRP A 9 14.97 -1.52 -7.96
N GLY A 10 14.40 -1.17 -6.83
CA GLY A 10 13.92 0.18 -6.58
C GLY A 10 13.48 0.44 -5.15
N GLY A 11 12.67 1.48 -5.01
CA GLY A 11 12.02 1.91 -3.78
C GLY A 11 10.59 2.35 -4.05
N ALA A 12 9.79 2.40 -3.00
CA ALA A 12 8.36 2.68 -3.04
C ALA A 12 7.95 3.77 -2.04
N THR A 13 7.05 4.64 -2.46
CA THR A 13 6.36 5.62 -1.60
C THR A 13 4.88 5.70 -1.98
N ALA A 14 4.10 6.47 -1.21
CA ALA A 14 2.73 6.85 -1.54
C ALA A 14 2.57 8.38 -1.51
N ALA A 15 1.73 8.92 -2.39
CA ALA A 15 1.52 10.37 -2.55
C ALA A 15 1.11 11.03 -1.23
N ASN A 16 0.08 10.49 -0.59
CA ASN A 16 -0.46 10.97 0.69
C ASN A 16 0.55 10.95 1.84
N GLN A 17 1.62 10.15 1.77
CA GLN A 17 2.63 10.05 2.84
C GLN A 17 3.89 10.88 2.58
N CYS A 18 4.16 11.18 1.30
CA CYS A 18 5.44 11.71 0.85
C CYS A 18 5.31 13.12 0.24
N GLU A 19 4.29 13.37 -0.59
CA GLU A 19 4.20 14.61 -1.40
C GLU A 19 4.07 15.87 -0.57
N GLY A 20 3.15 15.90 0.40
CA GLY A 20 2.75 17.14 1.04
C GLY A 20 2.01 18.08 0.10
N ALA A 21 2.11 19.39 0.36
CA ALA A 21 1.47 20.44 -0.44
C ALA A 21 -0.02 20.14 -0.67
N TRP A 22 -0.72 19.74 0.41
CA TRP A 22 -2.03 19.10 0.34
C TRP A 22 -3.13 19.98 -0.27
N ASN A 23 -2.95 21.30 -0.26
CA ASN A 23 -3.89 22.30 -0.76
C ASN A 23 -3.30 23.20 -1.86
N GLU A 24 -2.17 22.82 -2.45
CA GLU A 24 -1.54 23.57 -3.52
C GLU A 24 -2.05 23.18 -4.91
N ASP A 25 -1.95 24.12 -5.85
CA ASP A 25 -2.25 23.90 -7.27
C ASP A 25 -3.63 23.27 -7.54
N GLY A 26 -4.59 23.54 -6.66
CA GLY A 26 -5.97 23.08 -6.77
C GLY A 26 -6.20 21.64 -6.32
N ARG A 27 -5.26 20.99 -5.61
CA ARG A 27 -5.51 19.69 -4.96
C ARG A 27 -6.68 19.80 -3.97
N GLY A 28 -7.65 18.89 -4.08
CA GLY A 28 -8.73 18.75 -3.12
C GLY A 28 -8.32 17.93 -1.89
N PRO A 29 -9.03 18.05 -0.74
CA PRO A 29 -8.77 17.21 0.41
C PRO A 29 -9.08 15.74 0.10
N ALA A 30 -8.25 14.85 0.64
CA ALA A 30 -8.51 13.42 0.75
C ALA A 30 -8.69 13.03 2.22
N LEU A 31 -9.09 11.79 2.48
CA LEU A 31 -9.34 11.31 3.85
C LEU A 31 -8.12 11.48 4.78
N THR A 32 -6.91 11.28 4.27
CA THR A 32 -5.68 11.46 5.05
C THR A 32 -5.46 12.90 5.51
N ASP A 33 -5.99 13.89 4.80
CA ASP A 33 -5.85 15.31 5.15
C ASP A 33 -6.71 15.70 6.36
N VAL A 34 -7.69 14.86 6.72
CA VAL A 34 -8.48 15.02 7.96
C VAL A 34 -8.13 13.95 8.99
N THR A 35 -6.98 13.28 8.84
CA THR A 35 -6.52 12.22 9.75
C THR A 35 -5.30 12.69 10.55
N THR A 36 -5.43 12.75 11.87
CA THR A 36 -4.35 13.21 12.76
C THR A 36 -3.14 12.28 12.75
N GLY A 37 -2.01 12.78 13.26
CA GLY A 37 -0.95 11.92 13.76
C GLY A 37 -1.42 11.09 14.97
N GLY A 38 -0.77 9.95 15.19
CA GLY A 38 -0.98 9.04 16.32
C GLY A 38 0.37 8.53 16.85
N SER A 39 0.35 7.38 17.51
CA SER A 39 1.56 6.67 17.99
C SER A 39 1.27 5.18 18.16
N VAL A 40 2.26 4.39 18.59
CA VAL A 40 2.06 2.99 18.99
C VAL A 40 0.98 2.83 20.07
N LYS A 41 0.74 3.87 20.89
CA LYS A 41 -0.23 3.84 21.99
C LYS A 41 -1.57 4.49 21.67
N GLU A 42 -1.60 5.35 20.65
CA GLU A 42 -2.77 6.17 20.32
C GLU A 42 -3.05 6.06 18.83
N SER A 43 -4.18 5.47 18.47
CA SER A 43 -4.60 5.35 17.07
C SER A 43 -4.78 6.73 16.44
N ARG A 44 -4.45 6.82 15.15
CA ARG A 44 -4.81 7.99 14.34
C ARG A 44 -6.32 8.20 14.37
N GLN A 45 -6.75 9.45 14.31
CA GLN A 45 -8.16 9.81 14.38
C GLN A 45 -8.56 10.68 13.20
N VAL A 46 -9.75 10.42 12.68
CA VAL A 46 -10.37 11.28 11.67
C VAL A 46 -11.14 12.37 12.38
N THR A 47 -10.95 13.61 11.95
CA THR A 47 -11.56 14.80 12.56
C THR A 47 -12.78 15.28 11.78
N TYR A 48 -13.79 15.71 12.52
CA TYR A 48 -15.06 16.18 11.96
C TYR A 48 -15.72 17.20 12.89
N ILE A 49 -16.62 18.00 12.33
CA ILE A 49 -17.51 18.89 13.08
C ILE A 49 -18.90 18.27 13.07
N ASP A 50 -19.49 18.08 14.25
CA ASP A 50 -20.85 17.55 14.37
C ASP A 50 -21.93 18.58 14.00
N LYS A 51 -23.18 18.12 13.95
CA LYS A 51 -24.34 18.98 13.60
C LYS A 51 -24.53 20.18 14.53
N ASP A 52 -23.98 20.13 15.75
CA ASP A 52 -24.08 21.18 16.76
C ASP A 52 -22.85 22.12 16.73
N GLY A 53 -21.94 21.92 15.77
CA GLY A 53 -20.73 22.72 15.58
C GLY A 53 -19.56 22.30 16.49
N LYS A 54 -19.64 21.13 17.14
CA LYS A 54 -18.60 20.66 18.05
C LYS A 54 -17.51 19.90 17.31
N HIS A 55 -16.26 20.22 17.63
CA HIS A 55 -15.08 19.51 17.18
C HIS A 55 -15.04 18.09 17.76
N CYS A 56 -14.93 17.10 16.88
CA CYS A 56 -14.97 15.68 17.24
C CYS A 56 -13.88 14.88 16.51
N LYS A 57 -13.55 13.71 17.07
CA LYS A 57 -12.54 12.78 16.56
C LYS A 57 -13.06 11.35 16.64
N ILE A 58 -12.77 10.52 15.65
CA ILE A 58 -13.16 9.11 15.61
C ILE A 58 -12.02 8.23 15.10
N VAL A 59 -11.84 7.05 15.70
CA VAL A 59 -10.90 6.03 15.20
C VAL A 59 -11.59 5.25 14.09
N THR A 60 -10.88 5.05 12.98
CA THR A 60 -11.44 4.41 11.78
C THR A 60 -10.46 3.42 11.17
N SER A 61 -10.97 2.40 10.50
CA SER A 61 -10.19 1.57 9.59
C SER A 61 -9.95 2.29 8.27
N GLU A 62 -8.82 2.04 7.60
CA GLU A 62 -8.41 2.74 6.37
C GLU A 62 -9.53 2.83 5.32
N GLY A 63 -9.86 4.05 4.91
CA GLY A 63 -10.80 4.32 3.82
C GLY A 63 -12.29 4.10 4.16
N GLN A 64 -12.64 3.62 5.36
CA GLN A 64 -14.02 3.46 5.78
C GLN A 64 -14.35 4.34 6.99
N VAL A 65 -15.03 5.46 6.72
CA VAL A 65 -15.52 6.35 7.77
C VAL A 65 -16.97 6.67 7.52
N GLN A 66 -17.81 6.42 8.53
CA GLN A 66 -19.18 6.91 8.54
C GLN A 66 -19.28 7.97 9.64
N LEU A 67 -19.51 9.20 9.22
CA LEU A 67 -19.76 10.29 10.16
C LEU A 67 -21.18 10.20 10.72
N PRO A 68 -21.42 10.72 11.93
CA PRO A 68 -22.77 10.93 12.45
C PRO A 68 -23.62 11.78 11.52
N GLU A 69 -24.94 11.61 11.56
CA GLU A 69 -25.87 12.40 10.76
C GLU A 69 -25.69 13.92 11.02
N GLY A 70 -25.55 14.69 9.95
CA GLY A 70 -25.35 16.15 9.99
C GLY A 70 -23.91 16.59 10.31
N ALA A 71 -22.98 15.65 10.51
CA ALA A 71 -21.56 15.96 10.63
C ALA A 71 -20.86 16.08 9.27
N HIS A 72 -19.74 16.79 9.22
CA HIS A 72 -18.88 16.91 8.05
C HIS A 72 -17.41 16.84 8.46
N PHE A 73 -16.55 16.34 7.58
CA PHE A 73 -15.13 16.26 7.87
C PHE A 73 -14.54 17.66 7.97
N ALA A 74 -13.57 17.85 8.85
CA ALA A 74 -12.93 19.15 9.02
C ALA A 74 -11.52 18.98 9.57
N CYS A 75 -10.61 19.85 9.12
CA CYS A 75 -9.36 20.09 9.84
C CYS A 75 -9.66 20.97 11.05
N LEU A 76 -9.11 20.60 12.21
CA LEU A 76 -9.27 21.31 13.47
C LEU A 76 -7.95 22.00 13.81
N ASP A 77 -7.99 23.30 14.10
CA ASP A 77 -6.79 24.13 14.34
C ASP A 77 -5.91 23.59 15.50
N GLU A 78 -6.52 22.89 16.46
CA GLU A 78 -5.83 22.27 17.59
C GLU A 78 -5.15 20.91 17.27
N CYS A 79 -5.23 20.43 16.02
CA CYS A 79 -4.71 19.14 15.60
C CYS A 79 -3.56 19.27 14.60
N LEU A 80 -2.63 18.30 14.66
CA LEU A 80 -1.57 18.15 13.67
C LEU A 80 -1.94 17.07 12.64
N TYR A 81 -1.81 17.42 11.37
CA TYR A 81 -2.07 16.55 10.22
C TYR A 81 -0.76 16.29 9.47
N PRO A 82 0.00 15.23 9.81
CA PRO A 82 1.36 15.05 9.31
C PRO A 82 1.44 14.92 7.79
N ASN A 83 0.36 14.43 7.15
CA ASN A 83 0.24 14.28 5.70
C ASN A 83 0.15 15.61 4.95
N HIS A 84 -0.25 16.71 5.61
CA HIS A 84 -0.37 18.02 4.96
C HIS A 84 0.94 18.48 4.33
N ASP A 85 2.04 18.29 5.06
CA ASP A 85 3.38 18.62 4.60
C ASP A 85 4.12 17.40 4.02
N GLY A 86 3.71 16.16 4.36
CA GLY A 86 4.42 14.95 3.93
C GLY A 86 5.91 15.01 4.29
N ILE A 87 6.79 14.91 3.30
CA ILE A 87 8.20 15.34 3.41
C ILE A 87 8.53 16.46 2.41
N ASP A 88 7.49 17.10 1.88
CA ASP A 88 7.57 18.09 0.83
C ASP A 88 8.22 17.55 -0.46
N PHE A 89 7.98 16.28 -0.78
CA PHE A 89 8.42 15.71 -2.06
C PHE A 89 7.84 16.48 -3.26
N TYR A 90 6.67 17.13 -3.09
CA TYR A 90 6.08 17.98 -4.12
C TYR A 90 7.07 19.02 -4.66
N HIS A 91 7.84 19.67 -3.77
CA HIS A 91 8.85 20.66 -4.14
C HIS A 91 10.25 20.08 -4.31
N HIS A 92 10.56 18.95 -3.66
CA HIS A 92 11.91 18.36 -3.61
C HIS A 92 12.13 17.13 -4.52
N TYR A 93 11.13 16.73 -5.33
CA TYR A 93 11.20 15.49 -6.08
C TYR A 93 12.42 15.37 -7.00
N LYS A 94 12.98 16.49 -7.50
CA LYS A 94 14.15 16.44 -8.39
C LYS A 94 15.41 16.03 -7.62
N GLU A 95 15.60 16.61 -6.45
CA GLU A 95 16.70 16.28 -5.54
C GLU A 95 16.56 14.85 -5.03
N ASP A 96 15.34 14.47 -4.63
CA ASP A 96 15.03 13.12 -4.12
C ASP A 96 15.26 12.06 -5.21
N ILE A 97 14.77 12.28 -6.45
CA ILE A 97 15.00 11.37 -7.58
C ILE A 97 16.49 11.26 -7.94
N LYS A 98 17.24 12.36 -7.82
CA LYS A 98 18.69 12.30 -8.04
C LYS A 98 19.35 11.35 -7.04
N MET A 99 18.94 11.36 -5.77
CA MET A 99 19.45 10.41 -4.77
C MET A 99 19.03 8.96 -5.08
N PHE A 100 17.82 8.73 -5.61
CA PHE A 100 17.41 7.40 -6.09
C PHE A 100 18.29 6.91 -7.25
N ALA A 101 18.63 7.82 -8.17
CA ALA A 101 19.55 7.53 -9.27
C ALA A 101 20.98 7.27 -8.78
N GLU A 102 21.44 7.97 -7.74
CA GLU A 102 22.73 7.73 -7.08
C GLU A 102 22.79 6.32 -6.49
N MET A 103 21.73 5.82 -5.84
CA MET A 103 21.63 4.40 -5.43
C MET A 103 21.56 3.43 -6.62
N GLY A 104 21.19 3.92 -7.81
CA GLY A 104 21.15 3.13 -9.04
C GLY A 104 19.81 2.46 -9.32
N PHE A 105 18.72 2.96 -8.75
CA PHE A 105 17.35 2.44 -8.93
C PHE A 105 17.05 2.15 -10.41
N LYS A 106 16.35 1.05 -10.67
CA LYS A 106 15.81 0.67 -11.99
C LYS A 106 14.33 0.99 -12.10
N THR A 107 13.63 0.97 -10.97
CA THR A 107 12.22 1.36 -10.89
C THR A 107 11.99 2.24 -9.66
N PHE A 108 10.97 3.08 -9.70
CA PHE A 108 10.47 3.80 -8.54
C PHE A 108 8.96 3.69 -8.48
N ARG A 109 8.47 3.12 -7.38
CA ARG A 109 7.05 2.98 -7.13
C ARG A 109 6.50 4.21 -6.42
N MET A 110 5.44 4.78 -6.97
CA MET A 110 4.68 5.85 -6.33
C MET A 110 3.20 5.74 -6.66
N SER A 111 2.36 6.56 -6.02
CA SER A 111 0.96 6.70 -6.41
C SER A 111 0.69 8.06 -7.03
N ILE A 112 -0.38 8.14 -7.81
CA ILE A 112 -0.97 9.42 -8.21
C ILE A 112 -2.04 9.76 -7.17
N SER A 113 -2.01 10.97 -6.63
CA SER A 113 -3.07 11.49 -5.77
C SER A 113 -4.32 11.75 -6.61
N TRP A 114 -5.40 11.03 -6.33
CA TRP A 114 -6.65 11.20 -7.07
C TRP A 114 -7.16 12.63 -6.88
N SER A 115 -7.09 13.16 -5.66
CA SER A 115 -7.54 14.52 -5.37
C SER A 115 -6.66 15.62 -5.98
N ARG A 116 -5.46 15.31 -6.49
CA ARG A 116 -4.69 16.26 -7.33
C ARG A 116 -5.26 16.38 -8.74
N LEU A 117 -5.76 15.28 -9.32
CA LEU A 117 -6.28 15.27 -10.69
C LEU A 117 -7.77 15.58 -10.73
N PHE A 118 -8.53 15.07 -9.77
CA PHE A 118 -9.97 15.32 -9.62
C PHE A 118 -10.25 15.69 -8.15
N PRO A 119 -10.15 16.98 -7.80
CA PRO A 119 -10.29 17.47 -6.42
C PRO A 119 -11.55 17.01 -5.70
N HIS A 120 -12.67 16.92 -6.40
CA HIS A 120 -13.94 16.38 -5.91
C HIS A 120 -14.17 14.94 -6.38
N GLY A 121 -13.51 14.51 -7.45
CA GLY A 121 -13.61 13.15 -8.01
C GLY A 121 -14.72 12.98 -9.04
N ASP A 122 -15.66 13.93 -9.15
CA ASP A 122 -16.79 13.90 -10.06
C ASP A 122 -16.78 15.01 -11.13
N GLU A 123 -15.67 15.74 -11.26
CA GLU A 123 -15.48 16.72 -12.32
C GLU A 123 -15.36 16.07 -13.71
N GLU A 124 -15.80 16.79 -14.75
CA GLU A 124 -15.72 16.32 -16.15
C GLU A 124 -14.31 16.45 -16.75
N THR A 125 -13.52 17.39 -16.24
CA THR A 125 -12.17 17.69 -16.72
C THR A 125 -11.17 17.63 -15.57
N PRO A 126 -9.98 17.04 -15.76
CA PRO A 126 -8.97 16.97 -14.72
C PRO A 126 -8.33 18.33 -14.45
N ASN A 127 -7.79 18.48 -13.25
CA ASN A 127 -6.91 19.57 -12.88
C ASN A 127 -5.58 19.47 -13.64
N GLN A 128 -5.35 20.41 -14.55
CA GLN A 128 -4.17 20.44 -15.41
C GLN A 128 -2.86 20.57 -14.63
N LYS A 129 -2.86 21.26 -13.49
CA LYS A 129 -1.66 21.43 -12.65
C LYS A 129 -1.24 20.11 -12.01
N GLY A 130 -2.19 19.32 -11.54
CA GLY A 130 -1.94 17.95 -11.07
C GLY A 130 -1.32 17.08 -12.16
N ILE A 131 -1.83 17.14 -13.39
CA ILE A 131 -1.24 16.42 -14.54
C ILE A 131 0.20 16.89 -14.83
N GLU A 132 0.44 18.21 -14.84
CA GLU A 132 1.77 18.79 -15.07
C GLU A 132 2.79 18.35 -14.02
N PHE A 133 2.39 18.26 -12.74
CA PHE A 133 3.24 17.76 -11.66
C PHE A 133 3.70 16.32 -11.93
N TYR A 134 2.77 15.36 -12.07
CA TYR A 134 3.15 13.96 -12.30
C TYR A 134 3.88 13.75 -13.62
N ARG A 135 3.52 14.48 -14.68
CA ARG A 135 4.27 14.47 -15.93
C ARG A 135 5.72 14.91 -15.72
N SER A 136 5.95 15.90 -14.87
CA SER A 136 7.29 16.39 -14.54
C SER A 136 8.07 15.39 -13.70
N VAL A 137 7.44 14.76 -12.71
CA VAL A 137 8.02 13.67 -11.91
C VAL A 137 8.44 12.50 -12.79
N PHE A 138 7.55 11.97 -13.63
CA PHE A 138 7.84 10.83 -14.50
C PHE A 138 8.92 11.14 -15.53
N LYS A 139 8.96 12.37 -16.07
CA LYS A 139 10.05 12.80 -16.95
C LYS A 139 11.39 12.86 -16.21
N GLU A 140 11.40 13.29 -14.96
CA GLU A 140 12.62 13.32 -14.15
C GLU A 140 13.11 11.90 -13.82
N LEU A 141 12.23 10.96 -13.48
CA LEU A 141 12.58 9.54 -13.34
C LEU A 141 13.20 8.98 -14.63
N ARG A 142 12.53 9.22 -15.77
CA ARG A 142 12.99 8.76 -17.09
C ARG A 142 14.35 9.34 -17.49
N LYS A 143 14.65 10.59 -17.12
CA LYS A 143 15.97 11.21 -17.33
C LYS A 143 17.11 10.41 -16.68
N TYR A 144 16.83 9.71 -15.58
CA TYR A 144 17.79 8.84 -14.89
C TYR A 144 17.64 7.35 -15.26
N ASN A 145 16.82 7.01 -16.26
CA ASN A 145 16.48 5.63 -16.64
C ASN A 145 15.81 4.83 -15.49
N ILE A 146 15.05 5.51 -14.64
CA ILE A 146 14.22 4.89 -13.62
C ILE A 146 12.82 4.70 -14.20
N GLU A 147 12.35 3.47 -14.27
CA GLU A 147 11.01 3.15 -14.74
C GLU A 147 9.97 3.49 -13.66
N PRO A 148 8.92 4.26 -13.95
CA PRO A 148 7.85 4.46 -12.98
C PRO A 148 6.99 3.19 -12.83
N LEU A 149 6.73 2.80 -11.57
CA LEU A 149 5.69 1.83 -11.19
C LEU A 149 4.58 2.59 -10.46
N VAL A 150 3.41 2.75 -11.08
CA VAL A 150 2.41 3.70 -10.58
C VAL A 150 1.18 3.01 -10.02
N THR A 151 0.86 3.30 -8.75
CA THR A 151 -0.40 2.90 -8.13
C THR A 151 -1.47 3.97 -8.39
N ILE A 152 -2.56 3.61 -9.06
CA ILE A 152 -3.62 4.55 -9.45
C ILE A 152 -4.37 5.05 -8.21
N TRP A 153 -4.71 4.14 -7.29
CA TRP A 153 -5.34 4.47 -6.01
C TRP A 153 -4.55 3.89 -4.83
N HIS A 154 -4.13 4.76 -3.92
CA HIS A 154 -3.40 4.38 -2.70
C HIS A 154 -4.00 5.09 -1.49
N PHE A 155 -5.16 4.60 -1.04
CA PHE A 155 -5.91 5.13 0.12
C PHE A 155 -6.28 6.63 0.04
N ASP A 156 -6.22 7.23 -1.15
CA ASP A 156 -6.33 8.67 -1.37
C ASP A 156 -7.62 9.02 -2.14
N THR A 157 -8.77 8.51 -1.67
CA THR A 157 -10.06 8.88 -2.24
C THR A 157 -10.36 10.36 -1.94
N PRO A 158 -10.76 11.18 -2.93
CA PRO A 158 -11.21 12.55 -2.68
C PRO A 158 -12.29 12.60 -1.62
N LEU A 159 -12.14 13.48 -0.62
CA LEU A 159 -13.02 13.55 0.53
C LEU A 159 -14.47 13.82 0.13
N TYR A 160 -14.66 14.62 -0.92
CA TYR A 160 -15.97 14.90 -1.51
C TYR A 160 -16.71 13.65 -1.96
N LEU A 161 -16.01 12.65 -2.53
CA LEU A 161 -16.64 11.38 -2.92
C LEU A 161 -17.14 10.60 -1.71
N ILE A 162 -16.43 10.70 -0.58
CA ILE A 162 -16.83 10.07 0.68
C ILE A 162 -18.08 10.78 1.21
N GLU A 163 -18.07 12.11 1.32
CA GLU A 163 -19.18 12.88 1.89
C GLU A 163 -20.46 12.82 1.06
N LYS A 164 -20.34 13.02 -0.26
CA LYS A 164 -21.51 13.14 -1.14
C LYS A 164 -22.09 11.80 -1.57
N TYR A 165 -21.24 10.80 -1.78
CA TYR A 165 -21.65 9.52 -2.35
C TYR A 165 -21.53 8.35 -1.37
N GLY A 166 -20.89 8.52 -0.21
CA GLY A 166 -20.62 7.42 0.72
C GLY A 166 -19.43 6.55 0.31
N GLY A 167 -18.53 7.10 -0.51
CA GLY A 167 -17.33 6.39 -0.96
C GLY A 167 -17.65 5.13 -1.77
N TRP A 168 -16.77 4.13 -1.68
CA TRP A 168 -16.79 2.93 -2.52
C TRP A 168 -17.96 1.99 -2.26
N SER A 169 -18.75 2.22 -1.20
CA SER A 169 -20.04 1.56 -1.04
C SER A 169 -21.07 1.96 -2.12
N ASN A 170 -20.81 3.04 -2.85
CA ASN A 170 -21.68 3.52 -3.92
C ASN A 170 -21.14 3.14 -5.30
N ARG A 171 -21.98 2.43 -6.07
CA ARG A 171 -21.65 1.93 -7.42
C ARG A 171 -21.20 3.02 -8.39
N LYS A 172 -21.61 4.28 -8.18
CA LYS A 172 -21.19 5.42 -9.02
C LYS A 172 -19.67 5.64 -9.03
N LEU A 173 -18.97 5.24 -7.96
CA LEU A 173 -17.52 5.39 -7.89
C LEU A 173 -16.77 4.55 -8.92
N ILE A 174 -17.37 3.46 -9.41
CA ILE A 174 -16.81 2.71 -10.55
C ILE A 174 -16.61 3.68 -11.73
N LYS A 175 -17.64 4.45 -12.08
CA LYS A 175 -17.58 5.39 -13.21
C LYS A 175 -16.60 6.55 -12.96
N PHE A 176 -16.54 7.08 -11.73
CA PHE A 176 -15.58 8.14 -11.38
C PHE A 176 -14.15 7.63 -11.47
N PHE A 177 -13.90 6.41 -11.00
CA PHE A 177 -12.60 5.77 -11.12
C PHE A 177 -12.27 5.42 -12.58
N ASP A 178 -13.22 4.94 -13.39
CA ASP A 178 -13.00 4.67 -14.81
C ASP A 178 -12.57 5.95 -15.56
N HIS A 179 -13.17 7.09 -15.22
CA HIS A 179 -12.80 8.39 -15.78
C HIS A 179 -11.39 8.82 -15.34
N TYR A 180 -11.08 8.67 -14.06
CA TYR A 180 -9.75 8.93 -13.51
C TYR A 180 -8.68 8.02 -14.13
N ALA A 181 -8.91 6.70 -14.17
CA ALA A 181 -8.05 5.70 -14.78
C ALA A 181 -7.79 6.01 -16.26
N ARG A 182 -8.84 6.29 -17.04
CA ARG A 182 -8.71 6.68 -18.45
C ARG A 182 -7.85 7.94 -18.62
N THR A 183 -8.04 8.93 -17.76
CA THR A 183 -7.24 10.16 -17.76
C THR A 183 -5.76 9.85 -17.50
N VAL A 184 -5.43 9.10 -16.44
CA VAL A 184 -4.02 8.82 -16.10
C VAL A 184 -3.34 7.97 -17.19
N PHE A 185 -4.01 6.95 -17.73
CA PHE A 185 -3.44 6.15 -18.82
C PHE A 185 -3.23 6.98 -20.08
N THR A 186 -4.15 7.88 -20.41
CA THR A 186 -4.04 8.74 -21.59
C THR A 186 -2.91 9.75 -21.44
N GLU A 187 -2.88 10.48 -20.32
CA GLU A 187 -1.94 11.58 -20.09
C GLU A 187 -0.50 11.09 -19.94
N PHE A 188 -0.30 9.92 -19.34
CA PHE A 188 1.02 9.37 -19.03
C PHE A 188 1.43 8.21 -19.95
N LYS A 189 0.71 7.99 -21.05
CA LYS A 189 1.08 7.04 -22.09
C LYS A 189 2.53 7.21 -22.53
N GLY A 190 3.28 6.10 -22.57
CA GLY A 190 4.71 6.06 -22.93
C GLY A 190 5.67 6.55 -21.83
N LEU A 191 5.19 7.25 -20.79
CA LEU A 191 6.00 7.63 -19.63
C LEU A 191 6.01 6.55 -18.57
N VAL A 192 4.90 5.82 -18.41
CA VAL A 192 4.70 4.77 -17.40
C VAL A 192 4.29 3.49 -18.09
N LYS A 193 4.96 2.39 -17.77
CA LYS A 193 4.63 1.05 -18.27
C LYS A 193 3.94 0.16 -17.24
N TYR A 194 4.35 0.27 -15.97
CA TYR A 194 3.86 -0.60 -14.91
C TYR A 194 2.87 0.14 -14.02
N TRP A 195 1.71 -0.48 -13.82
CA TRP A 195 0.57 0.12 -13.11
C TRP A 195 0.00 -0.84 -12.09
N LEU A 196 -0.49 -0.33 -10.98
CA LEU A 196 -1.26 -1.06 -9.97
C LEU A 196 -2.61 -0.35 -9.79
N THR A 197 -3.70 -1.10 -9.66
CA THR A 197 -5.04 -0.50 -9.53
C THR A 197 -5.28 0.05 -8.12
N PHE A 198 -5.52 -0.84 -7.16
CA PHE A 198 -5.82 -0.49 -5.76
C PHE A 198 -4.73 -1.03 -4.84
N ASN A 199 -4.09 -0.16 -4.06
CA ASN A 199 -3.16 -0.56 -3.02
C ASN A 199 -3.84 -1.44 -1.97
N GLU A 200 -3.17 -2.52 -1.57
CA GLU A 200 -3.53 -3.43 -0.47
C GLU A 200 -5.05 -3.65 -0.35
N ILE A 201 -5.68 -4.00 -1.48
CA ILE A 201 -7.14 -3.99 -1.61
C ILE A 201 -7.86 -4.88 -0.58
N ASN A 202 -7.17 -5.92 -0.10
CA ASN A 202 -7.61 -6.85 0.92
C ASN A 202 -7.69 -6.25 2.34
N ASN A 203 -7.06 -5.10 2.62
CA ASN A 203 -7.19 -4.39 3.90
C ASN A 203 -8.66 -4.06 4.21
N THR A 204 -9.49 -3.87 3.18
CA THR A 204 -10.94 -3.62 3.31
C THR A 204 -11.66 -4.67 4.17
N ILE A 205 -11.26 -5.94 4.07
CA ILE A 205 -11.86 -7.05 4.84
C ILE A 205 -10.95 -7.55 5.97
N MET A 206 -9.64 -7.34 5.88
CA MET A 206 -8.69 -7.69 6.94
C MET A 206 -8.79 -6.74 8.15
N GLY A 207 -9.11 -5.46 7.92
CA GLY A 207 -9.27 -4.49 9.00
C GLY A 207 -10.58 -4.64 9.81
N LEU A 208 -11.55 -5.40 9.31
CA LEU A 208 -12.82 -5.63 10.01
C LEU A 208 -12.59 -6.39 11.33
N GLY A 209 -13.04 -5.82 12.44
CA GLY A 209 -12.88 -6.43 13.76
C GLY A 209 -11.52 -6.16 14.42
N LEU A 210 -10.56 -5.55 13.70
CA LEU A 210 -9.21 -5.35 14.20
C LEU A 210 -9.08 -4.14 15.13
N PHE A 211 -9.73 -3.02 14.76
CA PHE A 211 -9.65 -1.76 15.50
C PHE A 211 -10.95 -1.41 16.24
N TYR A 212 -12.02 -2.15 15.98
CA TYR A 212 -13.35 -1.95 16.54
C TYR A 212 -14.15 -3.25 16.42
N GLU A 213 -15.22 -3.39 17.21
CA GLU A 213 -16.15 -4.51 17.09
C GLU A 213 -17.01 -4.35 15.82
N ALA A 214 -16.74 -5.17 14.79
CA ALA A 214 -17.44 -5.12 13.53
C ALA A 214 -18.80 -5.83 13.60
N LYS A 215 -19.83 -5.19 13.02
CA LYS A 215 -21.20 -5.72 12.92
C LYS A 215 -21.44 -6.30 11.53
N GLU A 216 -22.52 -7.07 11.37
CA GLU A 216 -22.93 -7.65 10.09
C GLU A 216 -23.04 -6.60 8.97
N GLU A 217 -23.51 -5.39 9.30
CA GLU A 217 -23.60 -4.30 8.34
C GLU A 217 -22.23 -3.81 7.85
N ASP A 218 -21.19 -3.92 8.68
CA ASP A 218 -19.81 -3.58 8.31
C ASP A 218 -19.25 -4.59 7.31
N TYR A 219 -19.51 -5.89 7.52
CA TYR A 219 -19.16 -6.93 6.55
C TYR A 219 -19.89 -6.74 5.23
N GLN A 220 -21.21 -6.52 5.25
CA GLN A 220 -22.01 -6.25 4.05
C GLN A 220 -21.45 -5.06 3.26
N ARG A 221 -21.11 -3.97 3.96
CA ARG A 221 -20.55 -2.77 3.34
C ARG A 221 -19.16 -3.02 2.76
N ALA A 222 -18.29 -3.68 3.50
CA ALA A 222 -16.92 -3.97 3.09
C ALA A 222 -16.85 -4.89 1.86
N TYR A 223 -17.65 -5.95 1.82
CA TYR A 223 -17.69 -6.81 0.63
C TYR A 223 -18.34 -6.12 -0.58
N GLN A 224 -19.35 -5.25 -0.39
CA GLN A 224 -19.92 -4.47 -1.50
C GLN A 224 -18.92 -3.42 -2.03
N HIS A 225 -18.22 -2.73 -1.13
CA HIS A 225 -17.10 -1.84 -1.45
C HIS A 225 -16.06 -2.57 -2.29
N LEU A 226 -15.63 -3.74 -1.82
CA LEU A 226 -14.60 -4.54 -2.47
C LEU A 226 -15.07 -5.06 -3.83
N HIS A 227 -16.34 -5.44 -3.97
CA HIS A 227 -16.92 -5.79 -5.27
C HIS A 227 -16.81 -4.65 -6.28
N HIS A 228 -17.19 -3.42 -5.89
CA HIS A 228 -17.07 -2.26 -6.78
C HIS A 228 -15.61 -1.99 -7.17
N GLN A 229 -14.66 -2.13 -6.24
CA GLN A 229 -13.23 -1.99 -6.56
C GLN A 229 -12.74 -3.10 -7.50
N PHE A 230 -13.22 -4.35 -7.38
CA PHE A 230 -12.86 -5.40 -8.33
C PHE A 230 -13.33 -5.09 -9.74
N VAL A 231 -14.58 -4.62 -9.89
CA VAL A 231 -15.13 -4.23 -11.21
C VAL A 231 -14.34 -3.05 -11.78
N ALA A 232 -14.10 -2.01 -10.98
CA ALA A 232 -13.31 -0.85 -11.38
C ALA A 232 -11.85 -1.22 -11.74
N SER A 233 -11.26 -2.19 -11.03
CA SER A 233 -9.93 -2.72 -11.34
C SER A 233 -9.93 -3.43 -12.70
N ALA A 234 -10.94 -4.26 -12.96
CA ALA A 234 -11.07 -4.95 -14.24
C ALA A 234 -11.30 -3.97 -15.41
N HIS A 235 -12.09 -2.92 -15.19
CA HIS A 235 -12.23 -1.82 -16.15
C HIS A 235 -10.89 -1.11 -16.39
N ALA A 236 -10.14 -0.78 -15.34
CA ALA A 236 -8.84 -0.14 -15.49
C ALA A 236 -7.84 -1.00 -16.29
N VAL A 237 -7.85 -2.32 -16.11
CA VAL A 237 -7.07 -3.24 -16.96
C VAL A 237 -7.47 -3.09 -18.43
N LYS A 238 -8.77 -3.21 -18.73
CA LYS A 238 -9.31 -3.07 -20.10
C LYS A 238 -8.97 -1.72 -20.72
N ILE A 239 -9.18 -0.63 -19.99
CA ILE A 239 -8.89 0.74 -20.41
C ILE A 239 -7.40 0.93 -20.67
N GLY A 240 -6.55 0.44 -19.78
CA GLY A 240 -5.10 0.58 -19.91
C GLY A 240 -4.57 -0.15 -21.14
N HIS A 241 -5.04 -1.38 -21.42
CA HIS A 241 -4.67 -2.12 -22.63
C HIS A 241 -5.27 -1.52 -23.91
N GLU A 242 -6.47 -0.93 -23.85
CA GLU A 242 -7.08 -0.18 -24.97
C GLU A 242 -6.21 1.02 -25.36
N ILE A 243 -5.70 1.76 -24.37
CA ILE A 243 -4.89 2.97 -24.58
C ILE A 243 -3.47 2.63 -25.01
N ASP A 244 -2.84 1.64 -24.39
CA ASP A 244 -1.50 1.18 -24.70
C ASP A 244 -1.33 -0.31 -24.37
N SER A 245 -1.14 -1.14 -25.39
CA SER A 245 -0.95 -2.59 -25.24
C SER A 245 0.35 -2.97 -24.52
N GLU A 246 1.29 -2.04 -24.36
CA GLU A 246 2.53 -2.27 -23.62
C GLU A 246 2.36 -2.15 -22.10
N ASN A 247 1.23 -1.61 -21.64
CA ASN A 247 0.94 -1.50 -20.21
C ASN A 247 0.96 -2.89 -19.54
N LYS A 248 1.53 -2.93 -18.33
CA LYS A 248 1.49 -4.07 -17.41
C LYS A 248 0.76 -3.65 -16.15
N ILE A 249 -0.42 -4.20 -15.95
CA ILE A 249 -1.37 -3.74 -14.93
C ILE A 249 -1.54 -4.85 -13.90
N GLY A 250 -1.10 -4.61 -12.67
CA GLY A 250 -1.11 -5.55 -11.57
C GLY A 250 -2.21 -5.29 -10.54
N CYS A 251 -2.53 -6.33 -9.77
CA CYS A 251 -3.17 -6.13 -8.46
C CYS A 251 -2.12 -5.68 -7.45
N MET A 252 -2.55 -5.22 -6.26
CA MET A 252 -1.68 -5.02 -5.12
C MET A 252 -2.36 -5.59 -3.86
N ILE A 253 -1.73 -6.58 -3.24
CA ILE A 253 -2.23 -7.31 -2.08
C ILE A 253 -1.34 -7.04 -0.85
N CYS A 254 -1.93 -6.75 0.31
CA CYS A 254 -1.25 -6.80 1.59
C CYS A 254 -0.85 -8.26 1.87
N GLY A 255 0.42 -8.59 1.62
CA GLY A 255 0.92 -9.95 1.70
C GLY A 255 1.37 -10.29 3.11
N ILE A 256 0.66 -11.23 3.73
CA ILE A 256 0.99 -11.76 5.05
C ILE A 256 0.99 -13.28 4.97
N THR A 257 2.11 -13.88 5.34
CA THR A 257 2.20 -15.34 5.47
C THR A 257 1.51 -15.78 6.75
N SER A 258 0.59 -16.73 6.64
CA SER A 258 -0.12 -17.29 7.78
C SER A 258 0.30 -18.75 8.02
N TYR A 259 0.74 -19.06 9.25
CA TYR A 259 1.11 -20.40 9.68
C TYR A 259 0.09 -20.97 10.67
N PRO A 260 -0.20 -22.28 10.64
CA PRO A 260 -0.88 -22.94 11.74
C PRO A 260 0.07 -23.10 12.93
N ALA A 261 -0.38 -22.80 14.15
CA ALA A 261 0.45 -22.92 15.35
C ALA A 261 0.87 -24.36 15.65
N THR A 262 0.01 -25.31 15.30
CA THR A 262 0.24 -26.74 15.54
C THR A 262 -0.14 -27.57 14.33
N CYS A 263 0.19 -28.87 14.37
CA CYS A 263 -0.31 -29.84 13.40
C CYS A 263 -1.74 -30.35 13.71
N ASP A 264 -2.45 -29.76 14.69
CA ASP A 264 -3.87 -30.07 14.90
C ASP A 264 -4.63 -29.76 13.60
N PRO A 265 -5.38 -30.73 13.03
CA PRO A 265 -6.20 -30.48 11.85
C PRO A 265 -7.12 -29.25 11.96
N LYS A 266 -7.53 -28.85 13.16
CA LYS A 266 -8.29 -27.61 13.40
C LYS A 266 -7.48 -26.36 13.11
N ASP A 267 -6.22 -26.31 13.55
CA ASP A 267 -5.31 -25.20 13.26
C ASP A 267 -4.97 -25.16 11.76
N VAL A 268 -4.76 -26.33 11.13
CA VAL A 268 -4.53 -26.44 9.68
C VAL A 268 -5.73 -25.88 8.88
N LEU A 269 -6.96 -26.25 9.26
CA LEU A 269 -8.18 -25.75 8.61
C LEU A 269 -8.40 -24.26 8.87
N ALA A 270 -8.18 -23.79 10.10
CA ALA A 270 -8.27 -22.38 10.45
C ALA A 270 -7.27 -21.54 9.65
N ASN A 271 -6.03 -21.99 9.54
CA ASN A 271 -5.00 -21.34 8.74
C ASN A 271 -5.36 -21.28 7.25
N ARG A 272 -5.92 -22.37 6.70
CA ARG A 272 -6.41 -22.38 5.32
C ARG A 272 -7.51 -21.33 5.11
N HIS A 273 -8.48 -21.25 6.02
CA HIS A 273 -9.54 -20.23 5.92
C HIS A 273 -8.99 -18.81 6.04
N GLN A 274 -7.95 -18.60 6.86
CA GLN A 274 -7.24 -17.32 6.95
C GLN A 274 -6.61 -16.93 5.61
N TRP A 275 -5.89 -17.84 4.94
CA TRP A 275 -5.35 -17.60 3.59
C TRP A 275 -6.46 -17.29 2.57
N GLU A 276 -7.54 -18.07 2.58
CA GLU A 276 -8.68 -17.90 1.68
C GLU A 276 -9.33 -16.51 1.85
N LYS A 277 -9.53 -16.06 3.10
CA LYS A 277 -10.12 -14.76 3.42
C LYS A 277 -9.16 -13.60 3.14
N SER A 278 -7.95 -13.65 3.68
CA SER A 278 -7.04 -12.50 3.74
C SER A 278 -6.25 -12.28 2.46
N ILE A 279 -5.91 -13.33 1.72
CA ILE A 279 -5.01 -13.23 0.56
C ILE A 279 -5.71 -13.68 -0.72
N PHE A 280 -6.24 -14.91 -0.74
CA PHE A 280 -6.71 -15.51 -1.99
C PHE A 280 -8.02 -14.91 -2.49
N TYR A 281 -8.93 -14.42 -1.64
CA TYR A 281 -10.19 -13.86 -2.12
C TYR A 281 -9.97 -12.71 -3.12
N CYS A 282 -9.13 -11.74 -2.74
CA CYS A 282 -8.81 -10.60 -3.61
C CYS A 282 -7.89 -10.97 -4.77
N GLY A 283 -6.94 -11.88 -4.53
CA GLY A 283 -6.03 -12.39 -5.56
C GLY A 283 -6.77 -13.18 -6.65
N ASP A 284 -7.68 -14.08 -6.25
CA ASP A 284 -8.44 -14.94 -7.15
C ASP A 284 -9.39 -14.16 -8.05
N VAL A 285 -10.09 -13.15 -7.50
CA VAL A 285 -11.00 -12.33 -8.33
C VAL A 285 -10.20 -11.58 -9.40
N GLN A 286 -9.07 -10.97 -9.04
CA GLN A 286 -8.26 -10.19 -9.98
C GLN A 286 -7.43 -11.04 -10.95
N CYS A 287 -7.03 -12.26 -10.54
CA CYS A 287 -6.20 -13.13 -11.36
C CYS A 287 -6.98 -14.14 -12.20
N PHE A 288 -8.09 -14.67 -11.67
CA PHE A 288 -8.95 -15.62 -12.39
C PHE A 288 -10.20 -14.99 -12.99
N GLY A 289 -10.49 -13.73 -12.64
CA GLY A 289 -11.64 -12.99 -13.18
C GLY A 289 -12.99 -13.54 -12.72
N LYS A 290 -13.01 -14.21 -11.56
CA LYS A 290 -14.22 -14.82 -10.99
C LYS A 290 -14.08 -14.98 -9.49
N TYR A 291 -15.22 -14.99 -8.80
CA TYR A 291 -15.25 -15.35 -7.39
C TYR A 291 -14.86 -16.82 -7.16
N PRO A 292 -14.01 -17.10 -6.16
CA PRO A 292 -13.65 -18.46 -5.81
C PRO A 292 -14.81 -19.20 -5.14
N THR A 293 -14.77 -20.53 -5.09
CA THR A 293 -15.86 -21.34 -4.53
C THR A 293 -16.10 -21.07 -3.03
N TYR A 294 -15.04 -20.78 -2.28
CA TYR A 294 -15.13 -20.43 -0.86
C TYR A 294 -15.72 -19.04 -0.61
N ALA A 295 -15.90 -18.20 -1.64
CA ALA A 295 -16.59 -16.91 -1.49
C ALA A 295 -17.98 -17.07 -0.89
N LYS A 296 -18.70 -18.14 -1.27
CA LYS A 296 -19.99 -18.48 -0.67
C LYS A 296 -19.90 -18.60 0.84
N ARG A 297 -18.90 -19.32 1.35
CA ARG A 297 -18.68 -19.46 2.81
C ARG A 297 -18.42 -18.10 3.45
N LEU A 298 -17.53 -17.30 2.87
CA LEU A 298 -17.18 -15.97 3.37
C LEU A 298 -18.39 -15.03 3.43
N TRP A 299 -19.33 -15.13 2.48
CA TRP A 299 -20.55 -14.33 2.48
C TRP A 299 -21.60 -14.87 3.46
N ASP A 300 -21.77 -16.20 3.52
CA ASP A 300 -22.70 -16.87 4.43
C ASP A 300 -22.33 -16.66 5.91
N GLU A 301 -21.03 -16.52 6.24
CA GLU A 301 -20.52 -16.25 7.60
C GLU A 301 -21.13 -14.98 8.22
N HIS A 302 -21.44 -13.97 7.41
CA HIS A 302 -21.95 -12.66 7.84
C HIS A 302 -23.20 -12.21 7.05
N ASN A 303 -23.97 -13.17 6.53
CA ASN A 303 -25.21 -12.95 5.78
C ASN A 303 -25.11 -11.92 4.64
N VAL A 304 -23.92 -11.81 4.02
CA VAL A 304 -23.62 -10.80 3.00
C VAL A 304 -24.36 -11.12 1.70
N LYS A 305 -25.02 -10.11 1.14
CA LYS A 305 -25.69 -10.16 -0.17
C LYS A 305 -25.16 -9.05 -1.05
N LEU A 306 -24.40 -9.41 -2.07
CA LEU A 306 -23.79 -8.46 -2.98
C LEU A 306 -24.73 -8.11 -4.13
N ASP A 307 -24.79 -6.83 -4.47
CA ASP A 307 -25.31 -6.34 -5.74
C ASP A 307 -24.26 -6.60 -6.82
N ILE A 308 -24.35 -7.77 -7.46
CA ILE A 308 -23.51 -8.20 -8.58
C ILE A 308 -24.40 -8.32 -9.81
N THR A 309 -24.07 -7.59 -10.86
CA THR A 309 -24.75 -7.67 -12.16
C THR A 309 -24.09 -8.72 -13.06
N GLU A 310 -24.82 -9.19 -14.07
CA GLU A 310 -24.24 -10.09 -15.09
C GLU A 310 -23.06 -9.44 -15.82
N GLN A 311 -23.15 -8.12 -16.05
CA GLN A 311 -22.10 -7.34 -16.69
C GLN A 311 -20.83 -7.31 -15.83
N ASP A 312 -20.95 -7.20 -14.51
CA ASP A 312 -19.78 -7.23 -13.63
C ASP A 312 -19.01 -8.56 -13.75
N LEU A 313 -19.71 -9.68 -13.85
CA LEU A 313 -19.07 -11.00 -14.01
C LEU A 313 -18.35 -11.12 -15.35
N ILE A 314 -18.86 -10.46 -16.40
CA ILE A 314 -18.19 -10.37 -17.70
C ILE A 314 -16.94 -9.50 -17.57
N ASP A 315 -17.07 -8.31 -16.98
CA ASP A 315 -15.97 -7.36 -16.83
C ASP A 315 -14.82 -7.95 -16.00
N LEU A 316 -15.11 -8.61 -14.87
CA LEU A 316 -14.11 -9.31 -14.06
C LEU A 316 -13.33 -10.35 -14.87
N LYS A 317 -14.02 -11.11 -15.72
CA LYS A 317 -13.40 -12.15 -16.54
C LYS A 317 -12.52 -11.58 -17.65
N GLU A 318 -12.93 -10.45 -18.23
CA GLU A 318 -12.20 -9.79 -19.32
C GLU A 318 -11.04 -8.92 -18.84
N GLY A 319 -11.10 -8.43 -17.60
CA GLY A 319 -10.11 -7.50 -17.03
C GLY A 319 -9.19 -8.13 -15.97
N THR A 320 -8.70 -9.35 -16.19
CA THR A 320 -7.73 -9.95 -15.26
C THR A 320 -6.37 -9.28 -15.38
N VAL A 321 -5.66 -9.12 -14.26
CA VAL A 321 -4.36 -8.42 -14.20
C VAL A 321 -3.26 -9.11 -15.03
N ASP A 322 -2.15 -8.44 -15.30
CA ASP A 322 -0.98 -9.01 -16.00
C ASP A 322 0.05 -9.60 -15.03
N MET A 323 0.08 -9.08 -13.80
CA MET A 323 1.08 -9.39 -12.78
C MET A 323 0.44 -9.41 -11.39
N TYR A 324 1.04 -10.18 -10.48
CA TYR A 324 0.61 -10.21 -9.08
C TYR A 324 1.64 -9.47 -8.23
N THR A 325 1.22 -8.39 -7.57
CA THR A 325 2.12 -7.62 -6.72
C THR A 325 1.63 -7.58 -5.30
N PHE A 326 2.56 -7.46 -4.37
CA PHE A 326 2.24 -7.50 -2.95
C PHE A 326 3.26 -6.75 -2.10
N SER A 327 2.80 -6.31 -0.93
CA SER A 327 3.67 -5.92 0.18
C SER A 327 4.03 -7.15 1.03
N TYR A 328 5.20 -7.16 1.65
CA TYR A 328 5.55 -8.16 2.66
C TYR A 328 6.34 -7.53 3.79
N TYR A 329 5.90 -7.75 5.02
CA TYR A 329 6.55 -7.20 6.21
C TYR A 329 6.72 -8.20 7.35
N MET A 330 5.81 -9.18 7.44
CA MET A 330 5.72 -10.09 8.57
C MET A 330 4.85 -11.31 8.23
N SER A 331 4.86 -12.28 9.14
CA SER A 331 3.92 -13.40 9.17
C SER A 331 3.05 -13.38 10.43
N SER A 332 2.00 -14.21 10.43
CA SER A 332 1.07 -14.41 11.55
C SER A 332 0.90 -15.88 11.89
N LEU A 333 0.58 -16.17 13.15
CA LEU A 333 0.33 -17.51 13.66
C LEU A 333 -1.15 -17.69 14.01
N ILE A 334 -1.80 -18.72 13.46
CA ILE A 334 -3.22 -19.03 13.62
C ILE A 334 -3.39 -20.29 14.47
N THR A 335 -4.24 -20.21 15.49
CA THR A 335 -4.57 -21.35 16.35
C THR A 335 -6.01 -21.31 16.82
N THR A 336 -6.54 -22.49 17.12
CA THR A 336 -7.84 -22.75 17.75
C THR A 336 -7.70 -23.08 19.25
N HIS A 337 -6.47 -23.14 19.75
CA HIS A 337 -6.15 -23.35 21.17
C HIS A 337 -6.13 -22.03 21.94
N GLU A 338 -6.19 -22.09 23.27
CA GLU A 338 -6.04 -20.88 24.11
C GLU A 338 -4.65 -20.27 23.92
N ILE A 339 -4.60 -18.96 23.67
CA ILE A 339 -3.37 -18.21 23.43
C ILE A 339 -2.92 -17.57 24.74
N ALA A 340 -1.66 -17.80 25.14
CA ALA A 340 -1.06 -17.15 26.31
C ALA A 340 -0.60 -15.70 26.00
N ASP A 341 -0.03 -15.48 24.81
CA ASP A 341 0.50 -14.19 24.34
C ASP A 341 0.09 -13.91 22.87
N ALA A 342 -0.56 -12.78 22.62
CA ALA A 342 -0.92 -12.31 21.28
C ALA A 342 -0.04 -11.13 20.84
N VAL A 343 0.26 -11.06 19.54
CA VAL A 343 1.07 -10.00 18.89
C VAL A 343 0.37 -9.53 17.62
N GLY A 344 0.64 -8.30 17.18
CA GLY A 344 0.03 -7.73 15.99
C GLY A 344 0.92 -6.70 15.30
N GLY A 345 0.68 -6.52 14.00
CA GLY A 345 1.41 -5.65 13.09
C GLY A 345 0.74 -5.65 11.73
N ASN A 346 1.01 -4.65 10.87
CA ASN A 346 0.46 -4.47 9.53
C ASN A 346 -0.92 -5.14 9.24
N PHE A 347 -2.01 -4.68 9.87
CA PHE A 347 -3.38 -5.21 9.67
C PHE A 347 -3.61 -6.69 10.05
N THR A 348 -2.76 -7.29 10.87
CA THR A 348 -2.92 -8.66 11.37
C THR A 348 -2.63 -8.76 12.87
N THR A 349 -3.38 -9.63 13.55
CA THR A 349 -3.16 -10.05 14.93
C THR A 349 -3.17 -11.58 14.98
N GLY A 350 -2.32 -12.16 15.83
CA GLY A 350 -2.22 -13.61 15.96
C GLY A 350 -1.48 -14.02 17.21
N ALA A 351 -1.36 -15.32 17.43
CA ALA A 351 -0.51 -15.85 18.48
C ALA A 351 0.95 -15.46 18.23
N ARG A 352 1.73 -15.25 19.30
CA ARG A 352 3.17 -15.06 19.16
C ARG A 352 3.80 -16.34 18.61
N ASN A 353 4.60 -16.20 17.56
CA ASN A 353 5.44 -17.26 17.07
C ASN A 353 6.74 -17.27 17.88
N GLU A 354 6.92 -18.30 18.71
CA GLU A 354 8.08 -18.44 19.60
C GLU A 354 9.42 -18.54 18.87
N TYR A 355 9.41 -18.86 17.57
CA TYR A 355 10.60 -18.98 16.73
C TYR A 355 11.03 -17.65 16.11
N LEU A 356 10.21 -16.60 16.18
CA LEU A 356 10.46 -15.32 15.49
C LEU A 356 10.83 -14.19 16.47
N GLN A 357 11.62 -13.26 15.95
CA GLN A 357 11.89 -11.98 16.61
C GLN A 357 10.87 -10.93 16.18
N TYR A 358 10.72 -9.85 16.97
CA TYR A 358 9.70 -8.84 16.76
C TYR A 358 10.30 -7.44 16.88
N SER A 359 9.88 -6.52 16.00
CA SER A 359 10.27 -5.11 16.05
C SER A 359 9.62 -4.35 17.21
N ASP A 360 10.05 -3.12 17.46
CA ASP A 360 9.45 -2.22 18.46
C ASP A 360 7.96 -1.91 18.19
N TRP A 361 7.51 -2.08 16.94
CA TRP A 361 6.10 -1.95 16.53
C TRP A 361 5.37 -3.31 16.47
N GLY A 362 5.98 -4.39 16.98
CA GLY A 362 5.37 -5.71 17.09
C GLY A 362 5.36 -6.54 15.80
N TRP A 363 6.14 -6.15 14.79
CA TRP A 363 6.16 -6.86 13.50
C TRP A 363 7.14 -8.03 13.55
N ALA A 364 6.67 -9.22 13.19
CA ALA A 364 7.48 -10.43 13.19
C ALA A 364 8.54 -10.37 12.07
N PHE A 365 9.81 -10.60 12.42
CA PHE A 365 10.90 -10.73 11.47
C PHE A 365 10.92 -12.16 10.90
N ASP A 366 10.48 -12.32 9.65
CA ASP A 366 10.32 -13.63 9.01
C ASP A 366 10.71 -13.63 7.52
N PRO A 367 12.02 -13.65 7.19
CA PRO A 367 12.47 -13.75 5.81
C PRO A 367 12.06 -15.08 5.14
N ASP A 368 12.01 -16.19 5.89
CA ASP A 368 11.57 -17.48 5.33
C ASP A 368 10.08 -17.45 4.94
N GLY A 369 9.27 -16.66 5.65
CA GLY A 369 7.89 -16.40 5.28
C GLY A 369 7.72 -15.64 3.96
N LEU A 370 8.68 -14.80 3.57
CA LEU A 370 8.68 -14.17 2.23
C LEU A 370 8.93 -15.23 1.15
N GLN A 371 9.91 -16.12 1.37
CA GLN A 371 10.15 -17.24 0.44
C GLN A 371 8.90 -18.10 0.29
N TYR A 372 8.27 -18.49 1.41
CA TYR A 372 7.03 -19.27 1.42
C TYR A 372 5.91 -18.59 0.63
N TYR A 373 5.71 -17.28 0.85
CA TYR A 373 4.70 -16.49 0.16
C TYR A 373 4.92 -16.49 -1.35
N LEU A 374 6.16 -16.21 -1.77
CA LEU A 374 6.54 -16.15 -3.19
C LEU A 374 6.25 -17.47 -3.91
N GLU A 375 6.69 -18.59 -3.34
CA GLU A 375 6.48 -19.93 -3.92
C GLU A 375 4.99 -20.26 -3.98
N MET A 376 4.25 -20.06 -2.88
CA MET A 376 2.81 -20.34 -2.83
C MET A 376 1.99 -19.53 -3.84
N ILE A 377 2.25 -18.22 -3.94
CA ILE A 377 1.51 -17.33 -4.83
C ILE A 377 1.88 -17.59 -6.28
N TYR A 378 3.15 -17.88 -6.57
CA TYR A 378 3.56 -18.22 -7.92
C TYR A 378 2.95 -19.55 -8.37
N ASP A 379 3.01 -20.61 -7.55
CA ASP A 379 2.37 -21.89 -7.85
C ASP A 379 0.87 -21.75 -8.13
N ARG A 380 0.20 -20.84 -7.41
CA ARG A 380 -1.23 -20.60 -7.56
C ARG A 380 -1.59 -19.88 -8.85
N TYR A 381 -0.90 -18.78 -9.17
CA TYR A 381 -1.32 -17.86 -10.22
C TYR A 381 -0.48 -17.95 -11.50
N GLN A 382 0.77 -18.40 -11.41
CA GLN A 382 1.73 -18.51 -12.52
C GLN A 382 1.81 -17.21 -13.34
N ARG A 383 1.89 -16.09 -12.61
CA ARG A 383 2.03 -14.73 -13.14
C ARG A 383 3.32 -14.11 -12.61
N PRO A 384 3.97 -13.20 -13.35
CA PRO A 384 5.13 -12.49 -12.84
C PRO A 384 4.80 -11.80 -11.52
N LEU A 385 5.69 -11.96 -10.55
CA LEU A 385 5.57 -11.38 -9.21
C LEU A 385 6.39 -10.10 -9.10
N MET A 386 5.91 -9.17 -8.28
CA MET A 386 6.69 -8.04 -7.79
C MET A 386 6.47 -7.89 -6.28
N VAL A 387 7.56 -7.85 -5.52
CA VAL A 387 7.52 -7.39 -4.12
C VAL A 387 7.58 -5.87 -4.19
N VAL A 388 6.43 -5.23 -4.02
CA VAL A 388 6.28 -3.78 -4.23
C VAL A 388 6.35 -2.97 -2.93
N GLU A 389 6.39 -3.67 -1.80
CA GLU A 389 6.78 -3.11 -0.51
C GLU A 389 7.45 -4.18 0.35
N ASN A 390 8.53 -3.79 1.02
CA ASN A 390 9.14 -4.51 2.12
C ASN A 390 9.99 -3.51 2.90
N GLY A 391 9.99 -3.57 4.23
CA GLY A 391 10.81 -2.68 5.02
C GLY A 391 10.62 -2.79 6.52
N LEU A 392 11.60 -2.27 7.25
CA LEU A 392 11.60 -2.24 8.70
C LEU A 392 11.41 -0.80 9.19
N GLY A 393 10.29 -0.56 9.87
CA GLY A 393 10.08 0.68 10.61
C GLY A 393 10.80 0.60 11.95
N ALA A 394 11.79 1.47 12.15
CA ALA A 394 12.62 1.51 13.35
C ALA A 394 12.99 2.97 13.70
N PHE A 395 13.50 3.18 14.91
CA PHE A 395 14.06 4.46 15.31
C PHE A 395 15.46 4.64 14.71
N ASP A 396 15.73 5.83 14.18
CA ASP A 396 17.10 6.22 13.81
C ASP A 396 17.67 7.19 14.86
N THR A 397 18.99 7.12 15.06
CA THR A 397 19.76 8.12 15.81
C THR A 397 20.67 8.86 14.84
N VAL A 398 20.66 10.19 14.89
CA VAL A 398 21.61 11.03 14.14
C VAL A 398 22.79 11.30 15.06
N GLU A 399 23.98 10.84 14.67
CA GLU A 399 25.22 11.00 15.43
C GLU A 399 25.72 12.45 15.40
N GLU A 400 26.70 12.80 16.25
CA GLU A 400 27.25 14.16 16.33
C GLU A 400 27.84 14.68 15.01
N ASP A 401 28.35 13.78 14.16
CA ASP A 401 28.89 14.10 12.84
C ASP A 401 27.81 14.10 11.72
N GLY A 402 26.57 13.77 12.06
CA GLY A 402 25.42 13.73 11.16
C GLY A 402 25.20 12.39 10.45
N THR A 403 26.00 11.36 10.74
CA THR A 403 25.77 10.00 10.21
C THR A 403 24.62 9.31 10.94
N ILE A 404 24.10 8.25 10.31
CA ILE A 404 23.05 7.40 10.86
C ILE A 404 23.45 5.95 10.59
N HIS A 405 23.83 5.25 11.66
CA HIS A 405 24.24 3.84 11.61
C HIS A 405 23.01 2.95 11.78
N ASP A 406 22.51 2.41 10.66
CA ASP A 406 21.26 1.64 10.61
C ASP A 406 21.45 0.17 10.20
N ASP A 407 22.44 -0.49 10.80
CA ASP A 407 22.77 -1.92 10.57
C ASP A 407 21.55 -2.84 10.74
N TYR A 408 20.66 -2.55 11.69
CA TYR A 408 19.42 -3.32 11.90
C TYR A 408 18.50 -3.32 10.66
N ARG A 409 18.51 -2.24 9.87
CA ARG A 409 17.73 -2.12 8.64
C ARG A 409 18.41 -2.86 7.50
N ILE A 410 19.75 -2.78 7.45
CA ILE A 410 20.56 -3.55 6.50
C ILE A 410 20.35 -5.06 6.73
N ASP A 411 20.46 -5.52 7.97
CA ASP A 411 20.27 -6.93 8.35
C ASP A 411 18.88 -7.44 7.96
N TYR A 412 17.84 -6.65 8.24
CA TYR A 412 16.48 -6.97 7.83
C TYR A 412 16.38 -7.20 6.31
N TYR A 413 16.90 -6.28 5.51
CA TYR A 413 16.81 -6.38 4.06
C TYR A 413 17.67 -7.49 3.49
N ARG A 414 18.89 -7.71 4.02
CA ARG A 414 19.79 -8.77 3.59
C ARG A 414 19.09 -10.13 3.63
N ASP A 415 18.45 -10.46 4.74
CA ASP A 415 17.83 -11.76 4.92
C ASP A 415 16.61 -11.97 4.01
N HIS A 416 15.79 -10.92 3.80
CA HIS A 416 14.67 -10.98 2.85
C HIS A 416 15.15 -11.09 1.40
N ILE A 417 16.26 -10.43 1.03
CA ILE A 417 16.85 -10.55 -0.31
C ILE A 417 17.39 -11.98 -0.55
N LEU A 418 18.01 -12.59 0.46
CA LEU A 418 18.43 -13.99 0.39
C LEU A 418 17.24 -14.94 0.23
N ALA A 419 16.12 -14.68 0.91
CA ALA A 419 14.88 -15.44 0.75
C ALA A 419 14.29 -15.31 -0.66
N MET A 420 14.32 -14.11 -1.25
CA MET A 420 13.92 -13.90 -2.65
C MET A 420 14.82 -14.64 -3.64
N ASP A 421 16.14 -14.64 -3.44
CA ASP A 421 17.07 -15.40 -4.30
C ASP A 421 16.77 -16.91 -4.25
N LYS A 422 16.48 -17.46 -3.06
CA LYS A 422 16.05 -18.86 -2.91
C LYS A 422 14.77 -19.15 -3.69
N ALA A 423 13.74 -18.29 -3.56
CA ALA A 423 12.47 -18.45 -4.29
C ALA A 423 12.67 -18.42 -5.81
N ILE A 424 13.49 -17.49 -6.31
CA ILE A 424 13.85 -17.40 -7.75
C ILE A 424 14.55 -18.68 -8.20
N ASN A 425 15.52 -19.18 -7.42
CA ASN A 425 16.22 -20.44 -7.73
C ASN A 425 15.28 -21.66 -7.70
N ASN A 426 14.19 -21.60 -6.94
CA ASN A 426 13.13 -22.62 -6.91
C ASN A 426 12.12 -22.48 -8.06
N GLY A 427 12.24 -21.46 -8.91
CA GLY A 427 11.45 -21.30 -10.14
C GLY A 427 10.41 -20.19 -10.10
N VAL A 428 10.38 -19.35 -9.07
CA VAL A 428 9.48 -18.19 -9.01
C VAL A 428 9.90 -17.12 -10.02
N ASP A 429 8.97 -16.65 -10.85
CA ASP A 429 9.17 -15.50 -11.75
C ASP A 429 9.00 -14.18 -10.99
N LEU A 430 9.98 -13.83 -10.17
CA LEU A 430 10.04 -12.55 -9.48
C LEU A 430 10.84 -11.55 -10.33
N ILE A 431 10.22 -10.44 -10.71
CA ILE A 431 10.80 -9.49 -11.68
C ILE A 431 11.16 -8.12 -11.09
N ALA A 432 10.69 -7.81 -9.87
CA ALA A 432 10.97 -6.54 -9.21
C ALA A 432 10.98 -6.65 -7.68
N TYR A 433 11.75 -5.76 -7.06
CA TYR A 433 11.76 -5.52 -5.62
C TYR A 433 11.86 -4.02 -5.34
N THR A 434 10.86 -3.46 -4.66
CA THR A 434 10.87 -2.07 -4.22
C THR A 434 10.68 -1.96 -2.72
N THR A 435 11.69 -1.39 -2.05
CA THR A 435 11.68 -1.19 -0.60
C THR A 435 10.71 -0.08 -0.20
N TRP A 436 9.90 -0.32 0.82
CA TRP A 436 8.94 0.68 1.30
C TRP A 436 9.64 1.85 1.98
N GLY A 437 9.12 3.06 1.74
CA GLY A 437 9.60 4.28 2.38
C GLY A 437 11.09 4.47 2.16
N CYS A 438 11.58 4.25 0.93
CA CYS A 438 13.00 4.31 0.59
C CYS A 438 13.67 5.67 0.91
N ILE A 439 12.86 6.70 1.04
CA ILE A 439 13.15 7.96 1.73
C ILE A 439 12.19 8.04 2.93
N ASP A 440 12.66 8.51 4.07
CA ASP A 440 11.80 8.67 5.25
C ASP A 440 10.54 9.45 4.90
N LEU A 441 9.40 8.99 5.40
CA LEU A 441 8.10 9.55 5.10
C LEU A 441 7.15 9.38 6.29
N VAL A 442 5.99 10.02 6.23
CA VAL A 442 4.97 9.88 7.27
C VAL A 442 4.42 8.45 7.25
N SER A 443 4.60 7.67 8.31
CA SER A 443 4.13 6.29 8.36
C SER A 443 2.59 6.18 8.26
N ALA A 444 2.10 5.11 7.63
CA ALA A 444 0.66 4.94 7.39
C ALA A 444 -0.13 4.74 8.70
N GLY A 445 0.18 3.65 9.42
CA GLY A 445 -0.60 3.22 10.59
C GLY A 445 -0.60 4.19 11.76
N THR A 446 0.51 4.89 12.03
CA THR A 446 0.64 5.80 13.18
C THR A 446 0.82 7.26 12.79
N GLY A 447 1.12 7.60 11.54
CA GLY A 447 1.36 8.99 11.14
C GLY A 447 2.66 9.57 11.70
N GLU A 448 3.55 8.70 12.18
CA GLU A 448 4.83 9.08 12.80
C GLU A 448 5.92 9.25 11.72
N MET A 449 6.78 10.26 11.90
CA MET A 449 8.09 10.37 11.25
C MET A 449 9.16 9.59 12.01
N ARG A 450 9.02 9.41 13.33
CA ARG A 450 10.01 8.66 14.14
C ARG A 450 10.11 7.18 13.78
N LYS A 451 9.07 6.62 13.14
CA LYS A 451 9.06 5.28 12.56
C LYS A 451 9.66 5.35 11.15
N ARG A 452 10.98 5.25 11.06
CA ARG A 452 11.75 5.50 9.83
C ARG A 452 12.00 4.21 9.06
N TYR A 453 11.93 4.32 7.74
CA TYR A 453 12.11 3.20 6.79
C TYR A 453 13.26 3.47 5.80
N GLY A 454 13.61 4.72 5.57
CA GLY A 454 14.38 5.10 4.38
C GLY A 454 15.84 4.74 4.44
N PHE A 455 16.41 4.68 3.25
CA PHE A 455 17.85 4.81 3.03
C PHE A 455 18.29 6.28 3.09
N ILE A 456 17.34 7.19 2.89
CA ILE A 456 17.52 8.62 2.95
C ILE A 456 16.76 9.14 4.16
N TYR A 457 17.49 9.72 5.11
CA TYR A 457 16.91 10.41 6.26
C TYR A 457 16.30 11.72 5.83
N VAL A 458 15.16 12.07 6.41
CA VAL A 458 14.55 13.40 6.29
C VAL A 458 14.49 14.03 7.67
N ASP A 459 15.08 15.22 7.80
CA ASP A 459 15.05 16.03 9.01
C ASP A 459 13.67 16.65 9.25
N LYS A 460 12.74 15.79 9.66
CA LYS A 460 11.38 16.11 10.09
C LYS A 460 11.01 15.20 11.26
N HIS A 461 10.29 15.75 12.23
CA HIS A 461 9.86 15.06 13.45
C HIS A 461 8.34 15.07 13.59
N ASP A 462 7.83 14.25 14.52
CA ASP A 462 6.40 14.06 14.73
C ASP A 462 5.65 15.32 15.19
N ASP A 463 6.34 16.28 15.80
CA ASP A 463 5.79 17.56 16.21
C ASP A 463 5.78 18.61 15.08
N GLY A 464 6.18 18.20 13.87
CA GLY A 464 6.29 19.06 12.69
C GLY A 464 7.60 19.85 12.61
N THR A 465 8.49 19.76 13.60
CA THR A 465 9.80 20.43 13.55
C THR A 465 10.78 19.71 12.61
N GLY A 466 11.84 20.41 12.20
CA GLY A 466 12.90 19.90 11.33
C GLY A 466 13.15 20.81 10.12
N THR A 467 14.30 20.65 9.46
CA THR A 467 14.70 21.49 8.31
C THR A 467 14.27 20.92 6.95
N MET A 468 13.64 19.74 6.92
CA MET A 468 13.34 18.97 5.71
C MET A 468 14.59 18.56 4.89
N LYS A 469 15.80 18.69 5.44
CA LYS A 469 17.01 18.27 4.73
C LYS A 469 17.05 16.75 4.58
N ARG A 470 17.60 16.31 3.44
CA ARG A 470 17.86 14.91 3.13
C ARG A 470 19.33 14.57 3.39
N SER A 471 19.59 13.43 4.01
CA SER A 471 20.95 12.88 4.17
C SER A 471 20.95 11.36 3.95
N PRO A 472 22.00 10.79 3.33
CA PRO A 472 22.12 9.34 3.21
C PRO A 472 22.38 8.71 4.58
N LYS A 473 21.77 7.55 4.84
CA LYS A 473 22.14 6.65 5.94
C LYS A 473 23.19 5.64 5.47
N ASP A 474 23.75 4.83 6.35
CA ASP A 474 24.68 3.77 5.93
C ASP A 474 24.05 2.79 4.94
N SER A 475 22.77 2.45 5.18
CA SER A 475 21.97 1.61 4.30
C SER A 475 21.79 2.16 2.87
N PHE A 476 21.99 3.46 2.63
CA PHE A 476 22.04 4.05 1.28
C PHE A 476 23.16 3.46 0.44
N TYR A 477 24.38 3.44 0.99
CA TYR A 477 25.56 2.94 0.29
C TYR A 477 25.53 1.42 0.19
N TRP A 478 24.98 0.75 1.21
CA TRP A 478 24.73 -0.68 1.16
C TRP A 478 23.78 -1.05 0.02
N TYR A 479 22.59 -0.42 -0.07
CA TYR A 479 21.62 -0.76 -1.11
C TYR A 479 22.11 -0.37 -2.52
N GLN A 480 22.89 0.71 -2.63
CA GLN A 480 23.62 1.03 -3.86
C GLN A 480 24.50 -0.15 -4.31
N LYS A 481 25.24 -0.77 -3.39
CA LYS A 481 26.08 -1.93 -3.68
C LYS A 481 25.26 -3.18 -4.05
N VAL A 482 24.14 -3.41 -3.37
CA VAL A 482 23.18 -4.48 -3.70
C VAL A 482 22.74 -4.35 -5.16
N ILE A 483 22.31 -3.15 -5.57
CA ILE A 483 21.81 -2.91 -6.94
C ILE A 483 22.94 -3.06 -7.96
N GLN A 484 24.12 -2.50 -7.70
CA GLN A 484 25.28 -2.58 -8.61
C GLN A 484 25.75 -4.01 -8.83
N SER A 485 25.69 -4.84 -7.78
CA SER A 485 26.02 -6.26 -7.83
C SER A 485 24.86 -7.14 -8.29
N ASN A 486 23.67 -6.57 -8.55
CA ASN A 486 22.43 -7.30 -8.83
C ASN A 486 22.15 -8.39 -7.78
N GLY A 487 22.24 -8.01 -6.51
CA GLY A 487 22.00 -8.87 -5.35
C GLY A 487 23.10 -9.89 -5.06
N GLN A 488 24.28 -9.82 -5.72
CA GLN A 488 25.39 -10.74 -5.40
C GLN A 488 26.17 -10.33 -4.15
N ASP A 489 26.21 -9.04 -3.85
CA ASP A 489 27.00 -8.49 -2.77
C ASP A 489 26.09 -7.75 -1.77
N LEU A 490 25.90 -8.37 -0.61
CA LEU A 490 25.03 -7.90 0.45
C LEU A 490 25.81 -7.50 1.73
N ASP A 491 27.14 -7.44 1.69
CA ASP A 491 27.98 -7.24 2.90
C ASP A 491 28.50 -5.81 3.13
#